data_AF-A0A561BJU1-F1
#
_entry.id   AF-A0A561BJU1-F1
#
_cell.length_a   1.000
_cell.length_b   1.000
_cell.length_c   1.000
_cell.angle_alpha   90.00
_cell.angle_beta   90.00
_cell.angle_gamma   90.00
#
_symmetry.space_group_name_H-M   'P 1'
#
loop_
_entity.id
_entity.type
_entity.pdbx_description
1 polymer ?
#
loop_
_entity_poly.entity_id
_entity_poly.type
_entity_poly.pdbx_seq_one_letter_code
_entity_poly.pdbx_strand_id
1 'polypeptide(L)'
;MVGDALWTGYRYREVDADGWSTFWRLDPRGQDFGLHDWRGYADRPGHRLWSRAATPAGVRAIWRTTARSVSLELRAALDIYTKIAPVDFLVGGELHRRCEVGTGDQVITVELPGDEAELEIWLPHAGAIAVRAVRFDGEAVPQPPTGPRWITYGSSITQCAGSDGPSETWPALVARRHGWDLVALGLAGECHLDPIAATTLRDTPARLISLCLGINIYGGATFSGRTLPGQVESFLATVREGHPHTPLVVITPLTAPELEGKPNAVGLTLDDIRAAVERGARHLADPNLHLIDGRTILTPEEAGTHYEDNVHPNPTGYHLIADRLAPLLTLPL
;
A
#
# COMPACT_ATOMS: atom_id res chain seq x y z
N MET A 1 -15.78 27.18 5.32
CA MET A 1 -14.55 26.61 4.73
C MET A 1 -13.84 25.82 5.81
N VAL A 2 -14.11 24.52 5.86
CA VAL A 2 -13.36 23.51 6.65
C VAL A 2 -12.59 22.75 5.55
N GLY A 3 -11.32 23.03 5.28
CA GLY A 3 -10.16 22.67 6.10
C GLY A 3 -9.42 21.54 5.38
N ASP A 4 -8.42 21.89 4.57
CA ASP A 4 -7.72 21.08 3.55
C ASP A 4 -6.93 19.83 4.04
N ALA A 5 -7.16 19.29 5.23
CA ALA A 5 -6.40 18.12 5.73
C ALA A 5 -7.26 17.12 6.52
N LEU A 6 -8.31 16.60 5.89
CA LEU A 6 -9.10 15.48 6.40
C LEU A 6 -8.39 14.13 6.19
N TRP A 7 -7.91 13.92 4.97
CA TRP A 7 -7.40 12.63 4.53
C TRP A 7 -5.90 12.51 4.76
N THR A 8 -5.43 11.31 5.06
CA THR A 8 -4.01 10.94 5.23
C THR A 8 -3.66 9.76 4.33
N GLY A 9 -2.39 9.35 4.27
CA GLY A 9 -1.97 8.17 3.49
C GLY A 9 -1.70 8.41 2.00
N TYR A 10 -1.68 9.67 1.55
CA TYR A 10 -1.38 10.06 0.16
C TYR A 10 -0.25 11.10 0.07
N ARG A 11 0.22 11.38 -1.15
CA ARG A 11 1.29 12.34 -1.45
C ARG A 11 0.80 13.61 -2.12
N TYR A 12 -0.12 13.47 -3.07
CA TYR A 12 -0.72 14.60 -3.76
C TYR A 12 -2.22 14.43 -3.90
N ARG A 13 -2.97 15.49 -3.61
CA ARG A 13 -4.41 15.56 -3.84
C ARG A 13 -4.66 16.42 -5.07
N GLU A 14 -5.20 15.81 -6.10
CA GLU A 14 -5.68 16.51 -7.28
C GLU A 14 -7.17 16.74 -7.13
N VAL A 15 -7.65 17.94 -7.43
CA VAL A 15 -9.08 18.28 -7.40
C VAL A 15 -9.48 18.74 -8.80
N ASP A 16 -10.44 18.05 -9.41
CA ASP A 16 -10.94 18.41 -10.74
C ASP A 16 -11.92 19.61 -10.69
N ALA A 17 -12.37 20.06 -11.87
CA ALA A 17 -13.28 21.21 -11.99
C ALA A 17 -14.65 21.00 -11.32
N ASP A 18 -15.06 19.74 -11.12
CA ASP A 18 -16.33 19.35 -10.48
C ASP A 18 -16.16 19.10 -8.97
N GLY A 19 -14.95 19.31 -8.43
CA GLY A 19 -14.61 19.15 -7.02
C GLY A 19 -14.27 17.73 -6.60
N TRP A 20 -14.09 16.79 -7.53
CA TRP A 20 -13.67 15.43 -7.20
C TRP A 20 -12.19 15.38 -6.88
N SER A 21 -11.87 14.75 -5.75
CA SER A 21 -10.50 14.61 -5.26
C SER A 21 -9.95 13.22 -5.57
N THR A 22 -8.84 13.17 -6.30
CA THR A 22 -8.01 11.96 -6.48
C THR A 22 -6.81 12.03 -5.53
N PHE A 23 -6.58 10.96 -4.77
CA PHE A 23 -5.50 10.86 -3.80
C PHE A 23 -4.34 10.04 -4.36
N TRP A 24 -3.36 10.72 -4.92
CA TRP A 24 -2.17 10.12 -5.50
C TRP A 24 -1.17 9.71 -4.42
N ARG A 25 -0.75 8.44 -4.42
CA ARG A 25 0.24 7.87 -3.50
C ARG A 25 1.69 8.02 -3.99
N LEU A 26 1.88 8.29 -5.28
CA LEU A 26 3.11 8.85 -5.86
C LEU A 26 2.77 10.23 -6.40
N ASP A 27 3.62 11.24 -6.23
CA ASP A 27 3.33 12.59 -6.74
C ASP A 27 3.43 12.61 -8.28
N PRO A 28 2.32 12.84 -9.01
CA PRO A 28 2.32 12.82 -10.47
C PRO A 28 2.93 14.09 -11.08
N ARG A 29 3.10 15.16 -10.28
CA ARG A 29 3.49 16.47 -10.82
C ARG A 29 4.92 16.45 -11.35
N GLY A 30 5.09 17.01 -12.55
CA GLY A 30 6.39 17.09 -13.22
C GLY A 30 6.94 15.75 -13.72
N GLN A 31 6.13 14.68 -13.66
CA GLN A 31 6.49 13.38 -14.20
C GLN A 31 6.04 13.29 -15.66
N ASP A 32 6.92 12.79 -16.52
CA ASP A 32 6.56 12.44 -17.89
C ASP A 32 6.09 10.98 -17.90
N PHE A 33 4.78 10.78 -17.98
CA PHE A 33 4.18 9.44 -17.99
C PHE A 33 4.63 8.62 -19.20
N GLY A 34 4.99 9.28 -20.31
CA GLY A 34 5.48 8.64 -21.52
C GLY A 34 6.80 7.88 -21.34
N LEU A 35 7.60 8.22 -20.33
CA LEU A 35 8.82 7.48 -19.99
C LEU A 35 8.53 6.04 -19.56
N HIS A 36 7.36 5.79 -18.99
CA HIS A 36 6.94 4.45 -18.57
C HIS A 36 6.18 3.70 -19.68
N ASP A 37 5.68 4.41 -20.69
CA ASP A 37 4.93 3.84 -21.82
C ASP A 37 5.83 3.23 -22.91
N TRP A 38 7.13 3.51 -22.92
CA TRP A 38 8.06 2.90 -23.87
C TRP A 38 8.36 1.43 -23.51
N ARG A 39 7.73 0.50 -24.22
CA ARG A 39 7.83 -0.95 -23.94
C ARG A 39 8.75 -1.71 -24.92
N GLY A 40 9.40 -1.00 -25.83
CA GLY A 40 10.24 -1.56 -26.90
C GLY A 40 9.47 -2.28 -28.01
N TYR A 41 8.43 -3.05 -27.69
CA TYR A 41 7.59 -3.81 -28.63
C TYR A 41 6.10 -3.51 -28.42
N ALA A 42 5.33 -3.51 -29.51
CA ALA A 42 3.91 -3.13 -29.52
C ALA A 42 2.99 -4.13 -28.79
N ASP A 43 3.42 -5.37 -28.60
CA ASP A 43 2.66 -6.47 -28.00
C ASP A 43 2.86 -6.61 -26.49
N ARG A 44 3.76 -5.83 -25.88
CA ARG A 44 3.98 -5.90 -24.43
C ARG A 44 2.83 -5.23 -23.64
N PRO A 45 2.26 -5.93 -22.63
CA PRO A 45 1.28 -5.35 -21.73
C PRO A 45 1.84 -4.09 -21.06
N GLY A 46 0.95 -3.16 -20.75
CA GLY A 46 1.36 -1.92 -20.13
C GLY A 46 1.68 -2.01 -18.68
N HIS A 47 2.56 -1.10 -18.27
CA HIS A 47 2.68 -0.74 -16.88
C HIS A 47 1.36 -0.10 -16.43
N ARG A 48 1.06 -0.28 -15.15
CA ARG A 48 -0.14 0.24 -14.50
C ARG A 48 0.20 1.16 -13.35
N LEU A 49 1.47 1.56 -13.24
CA LEU A 49 2.03 2.34 -12.12
C LEU A 49 1.16 3.53 -11.71
N TRP A 50 0.78 4.39 -12.65
CA TRP A 50 0.01 5.61 -12.34
C TRP A 50 -1.42 5.29 -11.91
N SER A 51 -2.10 4.35 -12.57
CA SER A 51 -3.39 3.85 -12.12
C SER A 51 -3.31 3.25 -10.72
N ARG A 52 -2.25 2.50 -10.39
CA ARG A 52 -2.03 2.00 -9.02
C ARG A 52 -1.78 3.14 -8.04
N ALA A 53 -0.99 4.13 -8.42
CA ALA A 53 -0.68 5.29 -7.59
C ALA A 53 -1.92 6.17 -7.32
N ALA A 54 -2.87 6.24 -8.24
CA ALA A 54 -4.13 6.97 -8.09
C ALA A 54 -5.19 6.21 -7.26
N THR A 55 -5.06 4.89 -7.06
CA THR A 55 -5.93 4.13 -6.16
C THR A 55 -5.61 4.50 -4.70
N PRO A 56 -6.62 4.87 -3.87
CA PRO A 56 -6.40 5.40 -2.52
C PRO A 56 -6.18 4.30 -1.46
N ALA A 57 -5.35 3.29 -1.77
CA ALA A 57 -5.05 2.21 -0.83
C ALA A 57 -4.37 2.74 0.44
N GLY A 58 -4.98 2.50 1.60
CA GLY A 58 -4.52 2.98 2.90
C GLY A 58 -4.85 4.46 3.21
N VAL A 59 -5.52 5.16 2.29
CA VAL A 59 -6.00 6.53 2.50
C VAL A 59 -7.23 6.50 3.40
N ARG A 60 -7.22 7.34 4.43
CA ARG A 60 -8.28 7.39 5.43
C ARG A 60 -8.37 8.76 6.10
N ALA A 61 -9.44 8.98 6.84
CA ALA A 61 -9.67 10.21 7.60
C ALA A 61 -10.38 9.89 8.91
N ILE A 62 -10.12 10.69 9.95
CA ILE A 62 -10.64 10.49 11.30
C ILE A 62 -11.41 11.74 11.76
N TRP A 63 -12.53 11.53 12.44
CA TRP A 63 -13.32 12.57 13.07
C TRP A 63 -13.69 12.17 14.50
N ARG A 64 -13.74 13.15 15.40
CA ARG A 64 -14.54 13.05 16.63
C ARG A 64 -15.92 13.60 16.33
N THR A 65 -16.97 12.84 16.57
CA THR A 65 -18.33 13.21 16.12
C THR A 65 -19.40 12.79 17.13
N THR A 66 -20.48 13.56 17.19
CA THR A 66 -21.74 13.22 17.88
C THR A 66 -22.89 13.01 16.87
N ALA A 67 -22.58 13.02 15.57
CA ALA A 67 -23.53 12.80 14.51
C ALA A 67 -24.18 11.41 14.59
N ARG A 68 -25.41 11.32 14.11
CA ARG A 68 -26.18 10.08 13.98
C ARG A 68 -26.06 9.47 12.60
N SER A 69 -25.60 10.24 11.62
CA SER A 69 -25.30 9.73 10.29
C SER A 69 -24.11 10.45 9.65
N VAL A 70 -23.43 9.72 8.77
CA VAL A 70 -22.40 10.24 7.88
C VAL A 70 -22.70 9.84 6.44
N SER A 71 -22.53 10.77 5.51
CA SER A 71 -22.63 10.53 4.07
C SER A 71 -21.28 10.80 3.40
N LEU A 72 -20.76 9.81 2.68
CA LEU A 72 -19.59 9.91 1.82
C LEU A 72 -20.03 9.96 0.36
N GLU A 73 -19.62 11.00 -0.34
CA GLU A 73 -19.86 11.17 -1.77
C GLU A 73 -18.60 10.82 -2.57
N LEU A 74 -18.71 9.78 -3.40
CA LEU A 74 -17.59 9.24 -4.17
C LEU A 74 -18.01 8.89 -5.61
N ARG A 75 -17.04 8.93 -6.51
CA ARG A 75 -17.11 8.43 -7.89
C ARG A 75 -16.16 7.26 -7.99
N ALA A 76 -16.62 6.15 -8.58
CA ALA A 76 -15.76 4.99 -8.76
C ALA A 76 -15.85 4.38 -10.15
N ALA A 77 -14.76 3.76 -10.60
CA ALA A 77 -14.69 2.96 -11.82
C ALA A 77 -13.70 1.81 -11.63
N LEU A 78 -13.82 0.77 -12.46
CA LEU A 78 -12.90 -0.37 -12.43
C LEU A 78 -11.48 0.01 -12.85
N ASP A 79 -11.31 0.83 -13.89
CA ASP A 79 -10.03 1.13 -14.54
C ASP A 79 -9.25 -0.16 -14.87
N ILE A 80 -8.13 -0.44 -14.18
CA ILE A 80 -7.28 -1.61 -14.38
C ILE A 80 -7.68 -2.83 -13.51
N TYR A 81 -8.73 -2.71 -12.71
CA TYR A 81 -9.16 -3.72 -11.73
C TYR A 81 -10.34 -4.54 -12.25
N THR A 82 -10.51 -5.74 -11.69
CA THR A 82 -11.67 -6.61 -11.95
C THR A 82 -12.81 -6.38 -10.96
N LYS A 83 -12.52 -5.75 -9.81
CA LYS A 83 -13.48 -5.36 -8.77
C LYS A 83 -13.10 -4.03 -8.14
N ILE A 84 -14.09 -3.33 -7.59
CA ILE A 84 -13.89 -2.15 -6.76
C ILE A 84 -13.93 -2.62 -5.30
N ALA A 85 -12.97 -2.19 -4.48
CA ALA A 85 -12.99 -2.51 -3.05
C ALA A 85 -14.08 -1.69 -2.32
N PRO A 86 -14.54 -2.16 -1.15
CA PRO A 86 -15.53 -1.42 -0.36
C PRO A 86 -14.90 -0.22 0.35
N VAL A 87 -15.76 0.60 0.96
CA VAL A 87 -15.40 1.60 1.98
C VAL A 87 -15.65 1.01 3.36
N ASP A 88 -14.71 1.16 4.28
CA ASP A 88 -14.90 0.77 5.68
C ASP A 88 -15.11 2.00 6.56
N PHE A 89 -16.12 1.90 7.44
CA PHE A 89 -16.43 2.86 8.49
C PHE A 89 -16.15 2.19 9.83
N LEU A 90 -15.19 2.70 10.58
CA LEU A 90 -14.81 2.22 11.90
C LEU A 90 -15.29 3.19 12.97
N VAL A 91 -15.83 2.68 14.06
CA VAL A 91 -16.27 3.47 15.23
C VAL A 91 -15.53 2.98 16.46
N GLY A 92 -14.79 3.87 17.12
CA GLY A 92 -13.97 3.49 18.28
C GLY A 92 -12.89 2.47 17.95
N GLY A 93 -12.39 2.47 16.71
CA GLY A 93 -11.37 1.54 16.22
C GLY A 93 -11.90 0.18 15.73
N GLU A 94 -13.20 -0.10 15.87
CA GLU A 94 -13.84 -1.35 15.45
C GLU A 94 -14.63 -1.16 14.16
N LEU A 95 -14.67 -2.18 13.29
CA LEU A 95 -15.45 -2.13 12.04
C LEU A 95 -16.94 -2.02 12.37
N HIS A 96 -17.53 -0.87 12.06
CA HIS A 96 -18.96 -0.61 12.26
C HIS A 96 -19.76 -0.97 11.01
N ARG A 97 -19.26 -0.58 9.83
CA ARG A 97 -19.89 -0.93 8.56
C ARG A 97 -18.90 -0.99 7.41
N ARG A 98 -19.04 -2.01 6.57
CA ARG A 98 -18.41 -2.15 5.26
C ARG A 98 -19.46 -1.91 4.18
N CYS A 99 -19.17 -1.02 3.23
CA CYS A 99 -20.08 -0.64 2.17
C CYS A 99 -19.49 -0.94 0.79
N GLU A 100 -20.18 -1.78 0.02
CA GLU A 100 -19.84 -2.04 -1.38
C GLU A 100 -19.91 -0.76 -2.23
N VAL A 101 -19.08 -0.71 -3.27
CA VAL A 101 -18.96 0.44 -4.17
C VAL A 101 -19.29 0.02 -5.60
N GLY A 102 -20.27 0.69 -6.21
CA GLY A 102 -20.62 0.54 -7.62
C GLY A 102 -19.82 1.48 -8.53
N THR A 103 -19.93 1.30 -9.85
CA THR A 103 -19.38 2.26 -10.82
C THR A 103 -20.27 3.48 -10.95
N GLY A 104 -19.67 4.66 -11.10
CA GLY A 104 -20.36 5.95 -11.25
C GLY A 104 -20.34 6.78 -9.97
N ASP A 105 -21.11 7.87 -9.98
CA ASP A 105 -21.26 8.79 -8.84
C ASP A 105 -22.27 8.21 -7.86
N GLN A 106 -21.92 8.18 -6.57
CA GLN A 106 -22.77 7.64 -5.52
C GLN A 106 -22.57 8.33 -4.18
N VAL A 107 -23.60 8.22 -3.33
CA VAL A 107 -23.56 8.65 -1.93
C VAL A 107 -23.77 7.42 -1.05
N ILE A 108 -22.80 7.12 -0.19
CA ILE A 108 -22.90 6.09 0.83
C ILE A 108 -23.29 6.77 2.14
N THR A 109 -24.41 6.37 2.75
CA THR A 109 -24.84 6.87 4.06
C THR A 109 -24.80 5.74 5.09
N VAL A 110 -24.21 6.02 6.24
CA VAL A 110 -24.06 5.10 7.36
C VAL A 110 -24.62 5.75 8.62
N GLU A 111 -25.52 5.04 9.30
CA GLU A 111 -25.99 5.39 10.64
C GLU A 111 -24.87 5.17 11.66
N LEU A 112 -24.71 6.08 12.61
CA LEU A 112 -23.72 6.07 13.68
C LEU A 112 -24.43 5.89 15.03
N PRO A 113 -23.72 5.51 16.10
CA PRO A 113 -24.34 5.29 17.42
C PRO A 113 -25.06 6.52 18.00
N GLY A 114 -24.66 7.74 17.60
CA GLY A 114 -25.26 8.99 18.07
C GLY A 114 -24.76 9.50 19.42
N ASP A 115 -23.82 8.77 20.05
CA ASP A 115 -23.00 9.24 21.17
C ASP A 115 -21.63 9.73 20.66
N GLU A 116 -20.86 10.45 21.50
CA GLU A 116 -19.51 10.90 21.14
C GLU A 116 -18.61 9.71 20.80
N ALA A 117 -18.08 9.70 19.57
CA ALA A 117 -17.22 8.64 19.09
C ALA A 117 -16.14 9.15 18.14
N GLU A 118 -15.08 8.35 18.01
CA GLU A 118 -14.11 8.48 16.92
C GLU A 118 -14.60 7.66 15.72
N LEU A 119 -14.82 8.33 14.59
CA LEU A 119 -15.14 7.73 13.30
C LEU A 119 -13.89 7.76 12.42
N GLU A 120 -13.51 6.62 11.87
CA GLU A 120 -12.49 6.50 10.82
C GLU A 120 -13.13 5.96 9.53
N ILE A 121 -12.85 6.61 8.40
CA ILE A 121 -13.31 6.17 7.08
C ILE A 121 -12.11 5.75 6.25
N TRP A 122 -12.06 4.48 5.82
CA TRP A 122 -11.02 3.93 4.95
C TRP A 122 -11.51 3.83 3.51
N LEU A 123 -10.75 4.41 2.56
CA LEU A 123 -11.10 4.40 1.15
C LEU A 123 -10.75 3.07 0.46
N PRO A 124 -11.40 2.75 -0.69
CA PRO A 124 -11.15 1.52 -1.41
C PRO A 124 -9.69 1.33 -1.83
N HIS A 125 -9.14 0.16 -1.55
CA HIS A 125 -7.76 -0.22 -1.92
C HIS A 125 -7.64 -0.84 -3.33
N ALA A 126 -8.75 -0.93 -4.07
CA ALA A 126 -8.85 -1.36 -5.46
C ALA A 126 -9.95 -0.57 -6.19
N GLY A 127 -9.69 -0.20 -7.45
CA GLY A 127 -10.53 0.68 -8.27
C GLY A 127 -9.91 2.07 -8.49
N ALA A 128 -10.47 2.82 -9.44
CA ALA A 128 -10.25 4.26 -9.61
C ALA A 128 -11.32 5.01 -8.82
N ILE A 129 -10.90 5.78 -7.81
CA ILE A 129 -11.80 6.40 -6.84
C ILE A 129 -11.53 7.90 -6.78
N ALA A 130 -12.59 8.69 -6.78
CA ALA A 130 -12.52 10.10 -6.44
C ALA A 130 -13.56 10.45 -5.36
N VAL A 131 -13.20 11.33 -4.43
CA VAL A 131 -14.06 11.73 -3.30
C VAL A 131 -14.39 13.21 -3.41
N ARG A 132 -15.68 13.57 -3.27
CA ARG A 132 -16.11 14.97 -3.34
C ARG A 132 -16.42 15.56 -1.98
N ALA A 133 -17.13 14.83 -1.12
CA ALA A 133 -17.55 15.35 0.17
C ALA A 133 -17.76 14.25 1.23
N VAL A 134 -17.56 14.62 2.49
CA VAL A 134 -18.06 13.91 3.66
C VAL A 134 -18.99 14.86 4.41
N ARG A 135 -20.20 14.41 4.74
CA ARG A 135 -21.23 15.21 5.41
C ARG A 135 -21.73 14.48 6.63
N PHE A 136 -21.96 15.23 7.71
CA PHE A 136 -22.51 14.74 8.97
C PHE A 136 -23.80 15.48 9.27
N ASP A 137 -24.74 14.80 9.92
CA ASP A 137 -25.98 15.42 10.41
C ASP A 137 -25.84 16.06 11.81
N GLY A 138 -24.61 16.07 12.35
CA GLY A 138 -24.27 16.66 13.65
C GLY A 138 -22.84 17.20 13.67
N GLU A 139 -22.33 17.49 14.87
CA GLU A 139 -20.96 17.98 15.04
C GLU A 139 -19.95 16.89 14.68
N ALA A 140 -18.99 17.23 13.82
CA ALA A 140 -17.87 16.37 13.47
C ALA A 140 -16.60 17.21 13.31
N VAL A 141 -15.58 16.91 14.10
CA VAL A 141 -14.30 17.63 14.12
C VAL A 141 -13.21 16.71 13.57
N PRO A 142 -12.57 17.06 12.45
CA PRO A 142 -11.41 16.36 11.91
C PRO A 142 -10.33 16.15 12.96
N GLN A 143 -9.73 14.96 13.00
CA GLN A 143 -8.59 14.66 13.86
C GLN A 143 -7.33 14.46 13.01
N PRO A 144 -6.20 15.09 13.36
CA PRO A 144 -4.93 14.79 12.71
C PRO A 144 -4.44 13.38 13.12
N PRO A 145 -3.61 12.72 12.29
CA PRO A 145 -2.96 11.48 12.70
C PRO A 145 -2.05 11.74 13.90
N THR A 146 -2.14 10.89 14.93
CA THR A 146 -1.42 11.04 16.20
C THR A 146 -0.20 10.13 16.33
N GLY A 147 -0.17 9.05 15.55
CA GLY A 147 0.88 8.03 15.57
C GLY A 147 2.13 8.35 14.76
N PRO A 148 3.25 7.67 15.02
CA PRO A 148 4.43 7.73 14.18
C PRO A 148 4.10 7.22 12.77
N ARG A 149 4.64 7.89 11.75
CA ARG A 149 4.38 7.51 10.36
C ARG A 149 5.19 6.28 9.96
N TRP A 150 4.52 5.31 9.38
CA TRP A 150 5.12 4.13 8.77
C TRP A 150 4.77 4.09 7.28
N ILE A 151 5.79 3.94 6.44
CA ILE A 151 5.59 3.71 5.01
C ILE A 151 5.94 2.27 4.69
N THR A 152 5.06 1.56 3.97
CA THR A 152 5.38 0.24 3.43
C THR A 152 5.27 0.23 1.92
N TYR A 153 6.35 -0.14 1.23
CA TYR A 153 6.39 -0.26 -0.23
C TYR A 153 6.43 -1.73 -0.62
N GLY A 154 5.66 -2.10 -1.63
CA GLY A 154 5.64 -3.48 -2.09
C GLY A 154 4.70 -3.73 -3.25
N SER A 155 4.47 -5.02 -3.51
CA SER A 155 3.71 -5.52 -4.65
C SER A 155 2.19 -5.56 -4.37
N SER A 156 1.48 -6.42 -5.11
CA SER A 156 0.07 -6.75 -4.89
C SER A 156 -0.20 -7.31 -3.51
N ILE A 157 0.75 -8.04 -2.91
CA ILE A 157 0.64 -8.54 -1.53
C ILE A 157 0.59 -7.38 -0.53
N THR A 158 1.24 -6.24 -0.82
CA THR A 158 1.16 -5.03 0.01
C THR A 158 -0.07 -4.18 -0.29
N GLN A 159 -0.61 -4.26 -1.51
CA GLN A 159 -1.87 -3.60 -1.85
C GLN A 159 -3.11 -4.36 -1.32
N CYS A 160 -3.01 -5.67 -1.16
CA CYS A 160 -4.00 -6.55 -0.52
C CYS A 160 -5.38 -6.60 -1.18
N ALA A 161 -5.48 -6.66 -2.52
CA ALA A 161 -6.77 -6.71 -3.23
C ALA A 161 -7.66 -7.93 -2.86
N GLY A 162 -7.07 -8.97 -2.26
CA GLY A 162 -7.79 -10.15 -1.73
C GLY A 162 -8.21 -10.04 -0.25
N SER A 163 -7.99 -8.90 0.40
CA SER A 163 -8.51 -8.65 1.75
C SER A 163 -10.03 -8.41 1.71
N ASP A 164 -10.74 -8.64 2.83
CA ASP A 164 -12.18 -8.41 2.88
C ASP A 164 -12.54 -6.91 2.77
N GLY A 165 -11.63 -6.00 3.14
CA GLY A 165 -11.81 -4.55 2.98
C GLY A 165 -10.58 -3.73 3.33
N PRO A 166 -10.60 -2.42 3.06
CA PRO A 166 -9.42 -1.56 3.20
C PRO A 166 -8.84 -1.48 4.61
N SER A 167 -9.63 -1.64 5.68
CA SER A 167 -9.10 -1.65 7.06
C SER A 167 -8.50 -3.00 7.50
N GLU A 168 -8.57 -4.01 6.63
CA GLU A 168 -8.12 -5.40 6.86
C GLU A 168 -7.02 -5.84 5.89
N THR A 169 -6.44 -4.89 5.15
CA THR A 169 -5.15 -5.10 4.48
C THR A 169 -4.07 -5.37 5.53
N TRP A 170 -3.06 -6.20 5.24
CA TRP A 170 -2.02 -6.47 6.25
C TRP A 170 -1.32 -5.19 6.76
N PRO A 171 -1.06 -4.16 5.93
CA PRO A 171 -0.53 -2.90 6.44
C PRO A 171 -1.51 -2.16 7.36
N ALA A 172 -2.81 -2.14 7.03
CA ALA A 172 -3.83 -1.52 7.88
C ALA A 172 -3.92 -2.23 9.24
N LEU A 173 -3.90 -3.57 9.25
CA LEU A 173 -3.92 -4.38 10.48
C LEU A 173 -2.71 -4.10 11.38
N VAL A 174 -1.50 -4.06 10.80
CA VAL A 174 -0.26 -3.73 11.55
C VAL A 174 -0.33 -2.30 12.08
N ALA A 175 -0.72 -1.33 11.25
CA ALA A 175 -0.76 0.06 11.64
C ALA A 175 -1.79 0.32 12.75
N ARG A 176 -2.98 -0.28 12.66
CA ARG A 176 -4.04 -0.18 13.68
C ARG A 176 -3.59 -0.80 15.01
N ARG A 177 -2.93 -1.96 14.97
CA ARG A 177 -2.39 -2.63 16.17
C ARG A 177 -1.39 -1.75 16.93
N HIS A 178 -0.55 -1.00 16.21
CA HIS A 178 0.48 -0.16 16.80
C HIS A 178 0.08 1.32 16.97
N GLY A 179 -1.11 1.71 16.51
CA GLY A 179 -1.53 3.11 16.47
C GLY A 179 -0.65 3.99 15.58
N TRP A 180 -0.24 3.49 14.41
CA TRP A 180 0.68 4.18 13.49
C TRP A 180 -0.05 4.91 12.34
N ASP A 181 0.57 5.98 11.84
CA ASP A 181 0.11 6.66 10.64
C ASP A 181 0.61 5.95 9.37
N LEU A 182 -0.22 5.09 8.78
CA LEU A 182 0.12 4.32 7.59
C LEU A 182 0.15 5.18 6.31
N VAL A 183 1.22 5.02 5.53
CA VAL A 183 1.27 5.29 4.08
C VAL A 183 1.54 3.97 3.37
N ALA A 184 0.50 3.39 2.75
CA ALA A 184 0.63 2.14 2.01
C ALA A 184 1.06 2.42 0.56
N LEU A 185 2.26 2.03 0.16
CA LEU A 185 2.77 2.08 -1.20
C LEU A 185 2.81 0.66 -1.83
N GLY A 186 1.74 -0.11 -1.61
CA GLY A 186 1.49 -1.32 -2.39
C GLY A 186 1.09 -0.96 -3.82
N LEU A 187 1.93 -1.31 -4.80
CA LEU A 187 1.71 -1.02 -6.23
C LEU A 187 1.64 -2.36 -6.97
N ALA A 188 0.43 -2.91 -7.09
CA ALA A 188 0.22 -4.27 -7.59
C ALA A 188 0.73 -4.46 -9.03
N GLY A 189 1.77 -5.30 -9.17
CA GLY A 189 2.43 -5.60 -10.44
C GLY A 189 3.56 -4.62 -10.79
N GLU A 190 3.78 -3.60 -9.97
CA GLU A 190 4.58 -2.41 -10.29
C GLU A 190 5.69 -2.14 -9.25
N CYS A 191 5.99 -3.10 -8.37
CA CYS A 191 7.09 -2.98 -7.42
C CYS A 191 8.43 -3.35 -8.08
N HIS A 192 8.95 -2.45 -8.92
CA HIS A 192 10.14 -2.68 -9.77
C HIS A 192 11.33 -1.77 -9.44
N LEU A 193 11.35 -1.17 -8.25
CA LEU A 193 12.42 -0.25 -7.81
C LEU A 193 12.48 1.04 -8.64
N ASP A 194 11.33 1.53 -9.08
CA ASP A 194 11.21 2.74 -9.90
C ASP A 194 11.80 3.97 -9.18
N PRO A 195 12.53 4.84 -9.90
CA PRO A 195 13.10 6.07 -9.31
C PRO A 195 12.05 6.94 -8.62
N ILE A 196 10.84 7.08 -9.18
CA ILE A 196 9.75 7.85 -8.57
C ILE A 196 9.31 7.27 -7.21
N ALA A 197 9.35 5.95 -7.04
CA ALA A 197 9.05 5.32 -5.75
C ALA A 197 10.19 5.60 -4.74
N ALA A 198 11.45 5.52 -5.17
CA ALA A 198 12.60 5.83 -4.33
C ALA A 198 12.58 7.30 -3.84
N THR A 199 12.36 8.25 -4.75
CA THR A 199 12.27 9.67 -4.40
C THR A 199 11.04 9.98 -3.56
N THR A 200 9.90 9.32 -3.81
CA THR A 200 8.71 9.45 -2.97
C THR A 200 9.01 9.00 -1.54
N LEU A 201 9.66 7.85 -1.36
CA LEU A 201 10.07 7.35 -0.05
C LEU A 201 11.06 8.31 0.64
N ARG A 202 12.08 8.77 -0.08
CA ARG A 202 13.07 9.76 0.40
C ARG A 202 12.39 11.05 0.90
N ASP A 203 11.45 11.58 0.13
CA ASP A 203 10.84 12.90 0.38
C ASP A 203 9.59 12.84 1.28
N THR A 204 9.19 11.65 1.72
CA THR A 204 8.08 11.46 2.66
C THR A 204 8.62 11.24 4.06
N PRO A 205 8.34 12.11 5.05
CA PRO A 205 8.73 11.88 6.43
C PRO A 205 8.24 10.52 6.92
N ALA A 206 9.07 9.77 7.64
CA ALA A 206 8.72 8.45 8.15
C ALA A 206 9.52 8.16 9.41
N ARG A 207 8.91 7.46 10.36
CA ARG A 207 9.59 6.92 11.55
C ARG A 207 9.99 5.45 11.37
N LEU A 208 9.40 4.77 10.39
CA LEU A 208 9.75 3.43 9.91
C LEU A 208 9.46 3.33 8.42
N ILE A 209 10.30 2.63 7.67
CA ILE A 209 10.01 2.25 6.29
C ILE A 209 10.23 0.74 6.14
N SER A 210 9.24 0.03 5.60
CA SER A 210 9.38 -1.38 5.21
C SER A 210 9.23 -1.55 3.70
N LEU A 211 9.97 -2.49 3.14
CA LEU A 211 10.09 -2.69 1.69
C LEU A 211 9.97 -4.19 1.39
N CYS A 212 8.82 -4.62 0.86
CA CYS A 212 8.60 -6.00 0.43
C CYS A 212 8.93 -6.13 -1.07
N LEU A 213 10.15 -6.58 -1.36
CA LEU A 213 10.75 -6.48 -2.69
C LEU A 213 10.82 -7.84 -3.40
N GLY A 214 10.77 -7.82 -4.74
CA GLY A 214 11.27 -8.92 -5.56
C GLY A 214 10.23 -9.78 -6.29
N ILE A 215 9.01 -9.97 -5.77
CA ILE A 215 8.04 -10.86 -6.45
C ILE A 215 7.60 -10.32 -7.83
N ASN A 216 7.43 -9.01 -7.98
CA ASN A 216 7.16 -8.41 -9.29
C ASN A 216 8.39 -8.40 -10.19
N ILE A 217 9.59 -8.26 -9.63
CA ILE A 217 10.85 -8.37 -10.38
C ILE A 217 11.02 -9.79 -10.93
N TYR A 218 10.71 -10.82 -10.14
CA TYR A 218 10.69 -12.21 -10.58
C TYR A 218 9.71 -12.40 -11.75
N GLY A 219 8.44 -12.02 -11.56
CA GLY A 219 7.39 -12.22 -12.54
C GLY A 219 7.56 -11.39 -13.82
N GLY A 220 8.07 -10.16 -13.71
CA GLY A 220 8.35 -9.27 -14.83
C GLY A 220 9.70 -9.52 -15.51
N ALA A 221 10.57 -10.34 -14.90
CA ALA A 221 11.95 -10.54 -15.33
C ALA A 221 12.71 -9.21 -15.55
N THR A 222 12.41 -8.21 -14.70
CA THR A 222 12.80 -6.81 -14.89
C THR A 222 14.32 -6.60 -14.84
N PHE A 223 15.00 -7.36 -13.98
CA PHE A 223 16.44 -7.29 -13.78
C PHE A 223 17.07 -8.67 -13.90
N SER A 224 18.30 -8.71 -14.40
CA SER A 224 19.13 -9.91 -14.38
C SER A 224 19.93 -10.02 -13.07
N GLY A 225 20.55 -11.17 -12.82
CA GLY A 225 21.40 -11.37 -11.65
C GLY A 225 22.59 -10.39 -11.59
N ARG A 226 23.03 -9.88 -12.75
CA ARG A 226 24.07 -8.84 -12.86
C ARG A 226 23.61 -7.49 -12.31
N THR A 227 22.35 -7.12 -12.53
CA THR A 227 21.84 -5.76 -12.24
C THR A 227 21.10 -5.66 -10.92
N LEU A 228 20.36 -6.70 -10.54
CA LEU A 228 19.42 -6.61 -9.42
C LEU A 228 20.07 -6.20 -8.09
N PRO A 229 21.20 -6.77 -7.65
CA PRO A 229 21.80 -6.35 -6.37
C PRO A 229 22.16 -4.86 -6.33
N GLY A 230 22.73 -4.32 -7.42
CA GLY A 230 23.08 -2.90 -7.51
C GLY A 230 21.86 -1.97 -7.58
N GLN A 231 20.77 -2.42 -8.20
CA GLN A 231 19.53 -1.64 -8.22
C GLN A 231 18.84 -1.60 -6.85
N VAL A 232 18.89 -2.70 -6.08
CA VAL A 232 18.40 -2.72 -4.70
C VAL A 232 19.24 -1.79 -3.83
N GLU A 233 20.56 -1.85 -3.94
CA GLU A 233 21.47 -0.95 -3.20
C GLU A 233 21.21 0.52 -3.52
N SER A 234 21.16 0.89 -4.81
CA SER A 234 20.91 2.26 -5.26
C SER A 234 19.54 2.80 -4.82
N PHE A 235 18.50 1.96 -4.90
CA PHE A 235 17.17 2.32 -4.42
C PHE A 235 17.20 2.63 -2.91
N LEU A 236 17.81 1.75 -2.12
CA LEU A 236 17.91 1.91 -0.67
C LEU A 236 18.80 3.11 -0.29
N ALA A 237 19.90 3.36 -1.01
CA ALA A 237 20.75 4.53 -0.84
C ALA A 237 19.94 5.83 -1.04
N THR A 238 19.15 5.89 -2.11
CA THR A 238 18.27 7.04 -2.40
C THR A 238 17.26 7.27 -1.27
N VAL A 239 16.63 6.20 -0.76
CA VAL A 239 15.72 6.33 0.41
C VAL A 239 16.48 6.83 1.63
N ARG A 240 17.69 6.32 1.89
CA ARG A 240 18.51 6.67 3.05
C ARG A 240 18.94 8.14 3.04
N GLU A 241 19.12 8.77 1.88
CA GLU A 241 19.42 10.21 1.75
C GLU A 241 18.41 11.09 2.49
N GLY A 242 17.12 10.73 2.45
CA GLY A 242 16.03 11.46 3.12
C GLY A 242 15.81 11.03 4.57
N HIS A 243 16.41 9.89 4.97
CA HIS A 243 16.13 9.22 6.22
C HIS A 243 17.40 8.72 6.92
N PRO A 244 18.36 9.57 7.33
CA PRO A 244 19.67 9.08 7.80
C PRO A 244 19.65 8.10 8.99
N HIS A 245 18.59 8.12 9.80
CA HIS A 245 18.47 7.31 11.03
C HIS A 245 17.18 6.48 11.13
N THR A 246 16.25 6.62 10.19
CA THR A 246 14.97 5.88 10.22
C THR A 246 15.23 4.39 10.02
N PRO A 247 14.68 3.48 10.82
CA PRO A 247 14.81 2.05 10.54
C PRO A 247 14.26 1.71 9.14
N LEU A 248 15.05 0.98 8.36
CA LEU A 248 14.66 0.41 7.07
C LEU A 248 14.53 -1.09 7.23
N VAL A 249 13.36 -1.65 6.91
CA VAL A 249 13.12 -3.09 6.99
C VAL A 249 12.91 -3.64 5.59
N VAL A 250 13.88 -4.40 5.08
CA VAL A 250 13.80 -5.07 3.78
C VAL A 250 13.28 -6.48 3.98
N ILE A 251 12.16 -6.79 3.34
CA ILE A 251 11.51 -8.10 3.36
C ILE A 251 11.70 -8.72 1.98
N THR A 252 12.36 -9.87 1.92
CA THR A 252 12.55 -10.60 0.66
C THR A 252 11.22 -11.24 0.20
N PRO A 253 11.10 -11.75 -1.04
CA PRO A 253 9.86 -12.37 -1.50
C PRO A 253 9.34 -13.43 -0.53
N LEU A 254 8.06 -13.32 -0.16
CA LEU A 254 7.33 -14.36 0.57
C LEU A 254 7.35 -15.69 -0.20
N THR A 255 7.05 -16.77 0.49
CA THR A 255 6.88 -18.09 -0.11
C THR A 255 5.80 -18.04 -1.20
N ALA A 256 6.11 -18.57 -2.38
CA ALA A 256 5.16 -18.75 -3.48
C ALA A 256 5.30 -20.20 -4.00
N PRO A 257 4.61 -21.18 -3.38
CA PRO A 257 4.94 -22.61 -3.51
C PRO A 257 5.09 -23.09 -4.96
N GLU A 258 4.16 -22.69 -5.82
CA GLU A 258 4.16 -23.09 -7.23
C GLU A 258 5.21 -22.36 -8.09
N LEU A 259 5.93 -21.38 -7.55
CA LEU A 259 6.98 -20.66 -8.24
C LEU A 259 8.39 -21.00 -7.72
N GLU A 260 8.49 -21.65 -6.56
CA GLU A 260 9.79 -22.01 -5.96
C GLU A 260 10.59 -22.92 -6.90
N GLY A 261 11.89 -22.65 -7.01
CA GLY A 261 12.83 -23.39 -7.87
C GLY A 261 12.64 -23.23 -9.38
N LYS A 262 11.58 -22.54 -9.84
CA LYS A 262 11.36 -22.29 -11.27
C LYS A 262 12.15 -21.06 -11.72
N PRO A 263 12.97 -21.14 -12.79
CA PRO A 263 13.62 -19.96 -13.33
C PRO A 263 12.63 -19.09 -14.11
N ASN A 264 12.74 -17.77 -13.97
CA ASN A 264 12.03 -16.82 -14.81
C ASN A 264 12.70 -16.64 -16.20
N ALA A 265 12.19 -15.72 -17.02
CA ALA A 265 12.67 -15.50 -18.39
C ALA A 265 14.15 -15.06 -18.49
N VAL A 266 14.76 -14.59 -17.40
CA VAL A 266 16.19 -14.23 -17.34
C VAL A 266 17.02 -15.24 -16.53
N GLY A 267 16.45 -16.41 -16.23
CA GLY A 267 17.12 -17.53 -15.59
C GLY A 267 17.24 -17.44 -14.06
N LEU A 268 16.54 -16.50 -13.41
CA LEU A 268 16.56 -16.37 -11.95
C LEU A 268 15.38 -17.10 -11.31
N THR A 269 15.65 -17.88 -10.27
CA THR A 269 14.63 -18.44 -9.36
C THR A 269 14.24 -17.43 -8.29
N LEU A 270 13.19 -17.70 -7.51
CA LEU A 270 12.86 -16.87 -6.34
C LEU A 270 13.97 -16.84 -5.29
N ASP A 271 14.72 -17.94 -5.13
CA ASP A 271 15.89 -17.96 -4.23
C ASP A 271 17.01 -17.05 -4.75
N ASP A 272 17.24 -16.99 -6.07
CA ASP A 272 18.18 -16.03 -6.66
C ASP A 272 17.74 -14.58 -6.43
N ILE A 273 16.44 -14.31 -6.53
CA ILE A 273 15.87 -12.98 -6.26
C ILE A 273 16.04 -12.61 -4.78
N ARG A 274 15.72 -13.51 -3.84
CA ARG A 274 15.95 -13.31 -2.40
C ARG A 274 17.43 -13.00 -2.13
N ALA A 275 18.34 -13.80 -2.68
CA ALA A 275 19.77 -13.61 -2.52
C ALA A 275 20.27 -12.28 -3.11
N ALA A 276 19.72 -11.85 -4.26
CA ALA A 276 20.06 -10.57 -4.87
C ALA A 276 19.58 -9.37 -4.03
N VAL A 277 18.35 -9.44 -3.49
CA VAL A 277 17.81 -8.41 -2.57
C VAL A 277 18.65 -8.34 -1.30
N GLU A 278 18.95 -9.48 -0.68
CA GLU A 278 19.78 -9.56 0.52
C GLU A 278 21.19 -9.01 0.28
N ARG A 279 21.81 -9.34 -0.86
CA ARG A 279 23.14 -8.84 -1.24
C ARG A 279 23.13 -7.33 -1.43
N GLY A 280 22.14 -6.78 -2.13
CA GLY A 280 22.01 -5.33 -2.32
C GLY A 280 21.80 -4.59 -1.00
N ALA A 281 20.89 -5.09 -0.16
CA ALA A 281 20.60 -4.50 1.14
C ALA A 281 21.81 -4.52 2.10
N ARG A 282 22.55 -5.64 2.17
CA ARG A 282 23.75 -5.74 3.00
C ARG A 282 24.92 -4.88 2.51
N HIS A 283 24.98 -4.56 1.22
CA HIS A 283 26.08 -3.77 0.68
C HIS A 283 26.14 -2.35 1.27
N LEU A 284 24.99 -1.79 1.65
CA LEU A 284 24.93 -0.48 2.31
C LEU A 284 25.65 -0.45 3.67
N ALA A 285 25.92 -1.61 4.29
CA ALA A 285 26.54 -1.72 5.60
C ALA A 285 25.88 -0.83 6.67
N ASP A 286 24.55 -0.72 6.59
CA ASP A 286 23.74 0.21 7.36
C ASP A 286 23.24 -0.43 8.67
N PRO A 287 23.59 0.11 9.85
CA PRO A 287 23.19 -0.47 11.14
C PRO A 287 21.69 -0.32 11.43
N ASN A 288 20.99 0.58 10.76
CA ASN A 288 19.54 0.79 10.90
C ASN A 288 18.76 0.07 9.79
N LEU A 289 19.40 -0.81 9.02
CA LEU A 289 18.75 -1.68 8.05
C LEU A 289 18.58 -3.07 8.65
N HIS A 290 17.35 -3.58 8.62
CA HIS A 290 16.98 -4.91 9.07
C HIS A 290 16.48 -5.73 7.89
N LEU A 291 16.90 -7.00 7.83
CA LEU A 291 16.46 -7.96 6.82
C LEU A 291 15.50 -8.96 7.46
N ILE A 292 14.37 -9.17 6.79
CA ILE A 292 13.41 -10.23 7.11
C ILE A 292 13.39 -11.19 5.91
N ASP A 293 13.63 -12.46 6.19
CA ASP A 293 13.43 -13.52 5.20
C ASP A 293 11.92 -13.72 5.00
N GLY A 294 11.38 -13.37 3.82
CA GLY A 294 9.96 -13.48 3.52
C GLY A 294 9.41 -14.91 3.68
N ARG A 295 10.26 -15.94 3.60
CA ARG A 295 9.86 -17.35 3.79
C ARG A 295 9.44 -17.66 5.23
N THR A 296 9.84 -16.84 6.20
CA THR A 296 9.43 -17.02 7.60
C THR A 296 8.06 -16.41 7.91
N ILE A 297 7.47 -15.67 6.97
CA ILE A 297 6.17 -15.01 7.17
C ILE A 297 5.00 -15.95 6.93
N LEU A 298 5.08 -16.82 5.92
CA LEU A 298 4.10 -17.88 5.70
C LEU A 298 4.84 -19.16 5.34
N THR A 299 4.48 -20.26 6.00
CA THR A 299 5.01 -21.57 5.62
C THR A 299 4.48 -21.97 4.23
N PRO A 300 5.14 -22.91 3.52
CA PRO A 300 4.62 -23.42 2.26
C PRO A 300 3.21 -24.01 2.36
N GLU A 301 2.88 -24.68 3.47
CA GLU A 301 1.56 -25.26 3.73
C GLU A 301 0.49 -24.17 3.91
N GLU A 302 0.81 -23.12 4.68
CA GLU A 302 -0.09 -21.99 4.88
C GLU A 302 -0.29 -21.21 3.59
N ALA A 303 0.77 -20.98 2.82
CA ALA A 303 0.67 -20.34 1.51
C ALA A 303 -0.20 -21.18 0.56
N GLY A 304 -0.05 -22.51 0.55
CA GLY A 304 -0.89 -23.40 -0.24
C GLY A 304 -2.37 -23.43 0.19
N THR A 305 -2.66 -23.11 1.45
CA THR A 305 -4.02 -23.11 2.01
C THR A 305 -4.70 -21.73 1.93
N HIS A 306 -3.92 -20.67 2.10
CA HIS A 306 -4.41 -19.31 2.32
C HIS A 306 -4.08 -18.37 1.16
N TYR A 307 -3.63 -18.87 0.02
CA TYR A 307 -3.58 -18.07 -1.21
C TYR A 307 -4.79 -18.36 -2.10
N GLU A 308 -5.31 -17.33 -2.76
CA GLU A 308 -6.36 -17.45 -3.78
C GLU A 308 -5.79 -17.94 -5.12
N ASP A 309 -4.50 -17.70 -5.33
CA ASP A 309 -3.73 -18.20 -6.46
C ASP A 309 -2.31 -18.58 -6.00
N ASN A 310 -1.34 -18.63 -6.91
CA ASN A 310 0.03 -19.06 -6.57
C ASN A 310 0.85 -18.00 -5.80
N VAL A 311 0.30 -16.80 -5.57
CA VAL A 311 1.03 -15.63 -5.03
C VAL A 311 0.21 -14.79 -4.05
N HIS A 312 -1.10 -14.65 -4.27
CA HIS A 312 -1.93 -13.68 -3.56
C HIS A 312 -2.65 -14.32 -2.37
N PRO A 313 -2.41 -13.84 -1.14
CA PRO A 313 -3.17 -14.26 0.03
C PRO A 313 -4.66 -13.95 -0.11
N ASN A 314 -5.49 -14.81 0.49
CA ASN A 314 -6.88 -14.54 0.83
C ASN A 314 -6.95 -13.75 2.16
N PRO A 315 -8.15 -13.39 2.66
CA PRO A 315 -8.27 -12.62 3.90
C PRO A 315 -7.53 -13.23 5.09
N THR A 316 -7.70 -14.53 5.33
CA THR A 316 -6.98 -15.26 6.41
C THR A 316 -5.47 -15.16 6.24
N GLY A 317 -4.97 -15.31 5.01
CA GLY A 317 -3.55 -15.17 4.71
C GLY A 317 -3.01 -13.76 5.02
N TYR A 318 -3.76 -12.69 4.71
CA TYR A 318 -3.36 -11.33 5.07
C TYR A 318 -3.34 -11.09 6.59
N HIS A 319 -4.29 -11.68 7.33
CA HIS A 319 -4.26 -11.64 8.80
C HIS A 319 -3.02 -12.32 9.36
N LEU A 320 -2.66 -13.52 8.86
CA LEU A 320 -1.43 -14.22 9.26
C LEU A 320 -0.16 -13.42 8.95
N ILE A 321 -0.10 -12.77 7.78
CA ILE A 321 0.99 -11.87 7.41
C ILE A 321 1.08 -10.71 8.40
N ALA A 322 -0.04 -10.06 8.71
CA ALA A 322 -0.08 -8.97 9.69
C ALA A 322 0.38 -9.43 11.07
N ASP A 323 -0.09 -10.58 11.53
CA ASP A 323 0.26 -11.14 12.84
C ASP A 323 1.75 -11.38 13.01
N ARG A 324 2.42 -11.81 11.94
CA ARG A 324 3.85 -12.15 11.97
C ARG A 324 4.75 -10.96 11.66
N LEU A 325 4.30 -10.01 10.86
CA LEU A 325 5.05 -8.78 10.60
C LEU A 325 4.92 -7.77 11.74
N ALA A 326 3.77 -7.67 12.40
CA ALA A 326 3.57 -6.71 13.50
C ALA A 326 4.66 -6.75 14.59
N PRO A 327 5.07 -7.90 15.15
CA PRO A 327 6.12 -7.94 16.17
C PRO A 327 7.53 -7.72 15.61
N LEU A 328 7.75 -7.87 14.30
CA LEU A 328 9.05 -7.66 13.64
C LEU A 328 9.24 -6.20 13.21
N LEU A 329 8.15 -5.51 12.91
CA LEU A 329 8.11 -4.10 12.62
C LEU A 329 7.99 -3.35 13.95
N THR A 330 9.11 -2.82 14.43
CA THR A 330 9.18 -2.09 15.70
C THR A 330 9.82 -0.74 15.50
N LEU A 331 9.46 0.20 16.37
CA LEU A 331 10.13 1.48 16.46
C LEU A 331 11.16 1.43 17.59
N PRO A 332 12.39 1.91 17.38
CA PRO A 332 13.32 2.09 18.47
C PRO A 332 12.72 3.09 19.47
N LEU A 333 12.81 2.72 20.74
CA LEU A 333 12.45 3.56 21.89
C LEU A 333 13.15 4.92 21.82
#